data_AF-A0A1F6BY15-F1
#
_entry.id   AF-A0A1F6BY15-F1
#
_cell.length_a   1.000
_cell.length_b   1.000
_cell.length_c   1.000
_cell.angle_alpha   90.00
_cell.angle_beta   90.00
_cell.angle_gamma   90.00
#
_symmetry.space_group_name_H-M   'P 1'
#
loop_
_entity.id
_entity.type
_entity.pdbx_description
1 polymer ?
#
loop_
_entity_poly.entity_id
_entity_poly.type
_entity_poly.pdbx_seq_one_letter_code
_entity_poly.pdbx_strand_id
1 'polypeptide(L)'
;MINSGMRKIHLLIALFIFLAFTPLAEAASTGTTLDTVQRAEVLQLIDQLEARIAELQQANIKAVVTFQSNSEASISSVSKSATPRIYGRAKGVEEVTLAIFNQGKSVYGPIEIKTEDGPWSHQVTTALPLGENEFVLYLNGFLRQKFALPFEFTVAELKVDLNGKTVLSVADISEQEARAKCVQAYGDTAQYGIKAGDTLECQWNGVVFTTVEK
;
A
#
# COMPACT_ATOMS: atom_id res chain seq x y z
N MET A 1 -20.98 9.95 -17.98
CA MET A 1 -20.12 10.88 -18.76
C MET A 1 -19.01 10.06 -19.40
N ILE A 2 -19.13 9.76 -20.70
CA ILE A 2 -18.14 8.95 -21.43
C ILE A 2 -16.95 9.85 -21.79
N ASN A 3 -15.78 9.36 -21.43
CA ASN A 3 -14.49 10.05 -21.39
C ASN A 3 -14.14 10.75 -22.72
N SER A 4 -14.04 12.09 -22.70
CA SER A 4 -13.74 12.94 -23.86
C SER A 4 -12.40 12.63 -24.54
N GLY A 5 -11.50 11.89 -23.87
CA GLY A 5 -10.21 11.47 -24.43
C GLY A 5 -10.31 10.36 -25.47
N MET A 6 -11.20 9.38 -25.28
CA MET A 6 -11.28 8.21 -26.19
C MET A 6 -11.93 8.50 -27.54
N ARG A 7 -12.81 9.51 -27.61
CA ARG A 7 -13.43 9.96 -28.88
C ARG A 7 -12.41 10.63 -29.82
N LYS A 8 -11.41 11.32 -29.27
CA LYS A 8 -10.35 11.96 -30.08
C LYS A 8 -9.44 10.93 -30.75
N ILE A 9 -9.15 9.82 -30.07
CA ILE A 9 -8.29 8.75 -30.58
C ILE A 9 -8.98 8.01 -31.75
N HIS A 10 -10.28 7.73 -31.65
CA HIS A 10 -11.02 7.07 -32.75
C HIS A 10 -11.16 7.96 -33.99
N LEU A 11 -11.33 9.28 -33.82
CA LEU A 11 -11.39 10.21 -34.96
C LEU A 11 -10.04 10.33 -35.69
N LEU A 12 -8.93 10.31 -34.95
CA LEU A 12 -7.57 10.34 -35.52
C LEU A 12 -7.25 9.07 -36.31
N ILE A 13 -7.69 7.90 -35.85
CA ILE A 13 -7.50 6.62 -36.56
C ILE A 13 -8.31 6.59 -37.86
N ALA A 14 -9.56 7.07 -37.85
CA ALA A 14 -10.40 7.11 -39.05
C ALA A 14 -9.87 8.08 -40.12
N LEU A 15 -9.33 9.23 -39.72
CA LEU A 15 -8.71 10.20 -40.64
C LEU A 15 -7.40 9.68 -41.25
N PHE A 16 -6.65 8.87 -40.50
CA PHE A 16 -5.41 8.22 -40.96
C PHE A 16 -5.67 7.16 -42.04
N ILE A 17 -6.76 6.38 -41.90
CA ILE A 17 -7.17 5.40 -42.91
C ILE A 17 -7.61 6.14 -44.19
N PHE A 18 -8.32 7.26 -44.08
CA PHE A 18 -8.81 7.98 -45.27
C PHE A 18 -7.68 8.67 -46.06
N LEU A 19 -6.63 9.16 -45.39
CA LEU A 19 -5.48 9.82 -46.03
C LEU A 19 -4.45 8.84 -46.62
N ALA A 20 -4.42 7.58 -46.16
CA ALA A 20 -3.49 6.56 -46.65
C ALA A 20 -3.92 5.90 -47.98
N PHE A 21 -5.19 6.04 -48.38
CA PHE A 21 -5.74 5.35 -49.56
C PHE A 21 -6.04 6.26 -50.76
N THR A 22 -5.90 7.58 -50.64
CA THR A 22 -6.19 8.50 -51.77
C THR A 22 -5.21 8.45 -52.95
N PRO A 23 -3.90 8.15 -52.83
CA PRO A 23 -3.02 8.16 -54.00
C PRO A 23 -3.05 6.86 -54.82
N LEU A 24 -3.75 5.80 -54.38
CA LEU A 24 -3.77 4.51 -55.10
C LEU A 24 -4.58 4.52 -56.41
N ALA A 25 -5.40 5.53 -56.66
CA ALA A 25 -6.30 5.55 -57.81
C ALA A 25 -5.67 6.06 -59.12
N GLU A 26 -4.49 6.72 -59.06
CA GLU A 26 -4.00 7.53 -60.19
C GLU A 26 -2.75 6.97 -60.90
N ALA A 27 -2.22 5.83 -60.46
CA ALA A 27 -0.97 5.23 -60.98
C ALA A 27 -1.17 4.20 -62.12
N ALA A 28 -2.34 4.14 -62.77
CA ALA A 28 -2.68 3.03 -63.68
C ALA A 28 -2.32 3.22 -65.17
N SER A 29 -1.65 4.30 -65.60
CA SER A 29 -1.56 4.61 -67.05
C SER A 29 -0.17 4.74 -67.69
N THR A 30 0.94 4.42 -67.03
CA THR A 30 2.26 4.46 -67.72
C THR A 30 3.14 3.29 -67.31
N GLY A 31 3.35 2.37 -68.26
CA GLY A 31 4.07 1.10 -68.12
C GLY A 31 5.58 1.21 -67.93
N THR A 32 6.00 1.84 -66.83
CA THR A 32 7.34 1.69 -66.24
C THR A 32 7.17 0.90 -64.95
N THR A 33 7.76 -0.30 -64.89
CA THR A 33 7.91 -1.20 -63.72
C THR A 33 7.22 -0.71 -62.43
N LEU A 34 5.91 -0.92 -62.38
CA LEU A 34 5.05 -0.53 -61.26
C LEU A 34 5.49 -1.19 -59.94
N ASP A 35 6.15 -2.34 -60.06
CA ASP A 35 6.54 -3.22 -58.95
C ASP A 35 7.76 -2.71 -58.16
N THR A 36 8.70 -2.01 -58.79
CA THR A 36 9.94 -1.54 -58.13
C THR A 36 9.80 -0.17 -57.47
N VAL A 37 9.05 0.75 -58.07
CA VAL A 37 8.81 2.09 -57.51
C VAL A 37 7.84 2.00 -56.32
N GLN A 38 6.74 1.24 -56.45
CA GLN A 38 5.80 1.03 -55.35
C GLN A 38 6.44 0.27 -54.18
N ARG A 39 7.33 -0.69 -54.45
CA ARG A 39 8.04 -1.43 -53.39
C ARG A 39 9.04 -0.55 -52.63
N ALA A 40 9.71 0.38 -53.30
CA ALA A 40 10.61 1.33 -52.64
C ALA A 40 9.84 2.31 -51.74
N GLU A 41 8.70 2.82 -52.21
CA GLU A 41 7.82 3.70 -51.43
C GLU A 41 7.22 2.98 -50.21
N VAL A 42 6.81 1.71 -50.36
CA VAL A 42 6.31 0.90 -49.24
C VAL A 42 7.39 0.64 -48.20
N LEU A 43 8.63 0.35 -48.62
CA LEU A 43 9.74 0.16 -47.67
C LEU A 43 10.05 1.45 -46.91
N GLN A 44 10.04 2.60 -47.59
CA GLN A 44 10.23 3.90 -46.94
C GLN A 44 9.13 4.21 -45.92
N LEU A 45 7.88 3.84 -46.20
CA LEU A 45 6.76 3.97 -45.25
C LEU A 45 6.93 3.05 -44.03
N ILE A 46 7.46 1.85 -44.21
CA ILE A 46 7.74 0.92 -43.11
C ILE A 46 8.82 1.51 -42.18
N ASP A 47 9.93 2.00 -42.74
CA ASP A 47 11.00 2.63 -41.95
C ASP A 47 10.50 3.84 -41.16
N GLN A 48 9.64 4.67 -41.78
CA GLN A 48 9.01 5.81 -41.11
C GLN A 48 8.06 5.39 -39.99
N LEU A 49 7.31 4.30 -40.19
CA LEU A 49 6.42 3.76 -39.16
C LEU A 49 7.21 3.19 -37.98
N GLU A 50 8.30 2.46 -38.22
CA GLU A 50 9.17 1.92 -37.18
C GLU A 50 9.82 3.04 -36.36
N ALA A 51 10.31 4.10 -37.02
CA ALA A 51 10.86 5.27 -36.34
C ALA A 51 9.81 5.96 -35.44
N ARG A 52 8.59 6.17 -35.94
CA ARG A 52 7.50 6.77 -35.15
C ARG A 52 7.06 5.89 -33.98
N ILE A 53 7.06 4.57 -34.16
CA ILE A 53 6.77 3.63 -33.06
C ILE A 53 7.85 3.74 -31.98
N ALA A 54 9.12 3.80 -32.34
CA ALA A 54 10.22 3.95 -31.40
C ALA A 54 10.14 5.29 -30.63
N GLU A 55 9.83 6.39 -31.32
CA GLU A 55 9.61 7.71 -30.70
C GLU A 55 8.44 7.69 -29.71
N LEU A 56 7.30 7.08 -30.08
CA LEU A 56 6.14 6.96 -29.20
C LEU A 56 6.42 6.09 -27.97
N GLN A 57 7.18 5.01 -28.13
CA GLN A 57 7.62 4.19 -27.01
C GLN A 57 8.52 4.96 -26.04
N GLN A 58 9.51 5.71 -26.57
CA GLN A 58 10.37 6.55 -25.73
C GLN A 58 9.61 7.68 -25.05
N ALA A 59 8.65 8.32 -25.74
CA ALA A 59 7.82 9.37 -25.16
C ALA A 59 6.92 8.84 -24.04
N ASN A 60 6.33 7.64 -24.21
CA ASN A 60 5.53 6.99 -23.17
C ASN A 60 6.37 6.62 -21.94
N ILE A 61 7.56 6.03 -22.16
CA ILE A 61 8.48 5.71 -21.06
C ILE A 61 8.88 7.00 -20.33
N LYS A 62 9.23 8.05 -21.05
CA LYS A 62 9.59 9.36 -20.46
C LYS A 62 8.43 9.96 -19.68
N ALA A 63 7.19 9.88 -20.17
CA ALA A 63 6.01 10.38 -19.46
C ALA A 63 5.75 9.61 -18.16
N VAL A 64 5.87 8.28 -18.18
CA VAL A 64 5.74 7.42 -16.98
C VAL A 64 6.83 7.76 -15.96
N VAL A 65 8.08 7.91 -16.41
CA VAL A 65 9.22 8.27 -15.54
C VAL A 65 9.09 9.70 -14.99
N THR A 66 8.59 10.65 -15.78
CA THR A 66 8.41 12.06 -15.36
C THR A 66 7.23 12.22 -14.39
N PHE A 67 6.17 11.43 -14.55
CA PHE A 67 5.07 11.41 -13.58
C PHE A 67 5.57 10.89 -12.22
N GLN A 68 6.39 9.82 -12.23
CA GLN A 68 7.01 9.28 -11.02
C GLN A 68 7.99 10.24 -10.31
N SER A 69 8.60 11.19 -11.02
CA SER A 69 9.56 12.13 -10.42
C SER A 69 8.91 13.30 -9.68
N ASN A 70 7.63 13.60 -9.93
CA ASN A 70 6.94 14.75 -9.32
C ASN A 70 5.96 14.35 -8.21
N SER A 71 5.54 13.08 -8.21
CA SER A 71 4.68 12.50 -7.19
C SER A 71 5.51 11.89 -6.06
N GLU A 72 5.28 12.35 -4.83
CA GLU A 72 5.97 11.91 -3.62
C GLU A 72 4.98 11.49 -2.54
N ALA A 73 5.31 10.42 -1.82
CA ALA A 73 4.58 9.99 -0.65
C ALA A 73 5.55 9.35 0.36
N SER A 74 5.40 9.68 1.64
CA SER A 74 6.22 9.12 2.72
C SER A 74 5.43 9.00 4.02
N ILE A 75 5.87 8.06 4.86
CA ILE A 75 5.52 7.94 6.27
C ILE A 75 6.60 8.68 7.07
N SER A 76 6.14 9.64 7.88
CA SER A 76 6.96 10.50 8.73
C SER A 76 7.04 10.02 10.18
N SER A 77 5.97 9.42 10.71
CA SER A 77 5.94 8.86 12.07
C SER A 77 4.80 7.86 12.26
N VAL A 78 4.92 7.04 13.30
CA VAL A 78 3.93 6.05 13.72
C VAL A 78 3.79 6.16 15.24
N SER A 79 2.56 6.29 15.75
CA SER A 79 2.33 6.35 17.20
C SER A 79 2.60 5.02 17.90
N LYS A 80 3.00 5.06 19.16
CA LYS A 80 3.24 3.86 19.99
C LYS A 80 1.94 3.38 20.65
N SER A 81 1.15 2.58 19.96
CA SER A 81 -0.04 1.86 20.48
C SER A 81 -0.31 0.70 19.53
N ALA A 82 -0.87 -0.43 19.98
CA ALA A 82 -1.16 -1.55 19.08
C ALA A 82 -2.14 -1.20 17.96
N THR A 83 -2.92 -0.13 18.09
CA THR A 83 -3.67 0.46 16.98
C THR A 83 -3.01 1.79 16.59
N PRO A 84 -1.87 1.77 15.88
CA PRO A 84 -1.11 2.98 15.69
C PRO A 84 -1.82 3.94 14.72
N ARG A 85 -1.68 5.23 14.99
CA ARG A 85 -1.89 6.28 14.01
C ARG A 85 -0.60 6.51 13.24
N ILE A 86 -0.70 6.46 11.91
CA ILE A 86 0.38 6.66 10.97
C ILE A 86 0.25 8.07 10.40
N TYR A 87 1.36 8.79 10.34
CA TYR A 87 1.43 10.14 9.80
C TYR A 87 2.40 10.19 8.64
N GLY A 88 2.02 10.86 7.56
CA GLY A 88 2.84 11.00 6.38
C GLY A 88 2.68 12.31 5.66
N ARG A 89 3.37 12.44 4.53
CA ARG A 89 3.21 13.56 3.59
C ARG A 89 3.03 13.03 2.18
N ALA A 90 2.29 13.75 1.37
CA ALA A 90 2.08 13.48 -0.04
C ALA A 90 2.24 14.79 -0.86
N LYS A 91 2.64 14.65 -2.12
CA LYS A 91 2.70 15.75 -3.09
C LYS A 91 2.48 15.18 -4.49
N GLY A 92 1.57 15.75 -5.26
CA GLY A 92 1.22 15.32 -6.61
C GLY A 92 0.59 13.92 -6.64
N VAL A 93 -0.05 13.48 -5.56
CA VAL A 93 -0.70 12.16 -5.45
C VAL A 93 -2.05 12.28 -4.77
N GLU A 94 -3.07 11.65 -5.37
CA GLU A 94 -4.44 11.61 -4.83
C GLU A 94 -4.67 10.43 -3.89
N GLU A 95 -3.79 9.41 -3.95
CA GLU A 95 -3.92 8.19 -3.17
C GLU A 95 -2.57 7.51 -2.92
N VAL A 96 -2.47 6.88 -1.75
CA VAL A 96 -1.36 5.98 -1.38
C VAL A 96 -1.92 4.64 -0.92
N THR A 97 -1.19 3.55 -1.16
CA THR A 97 -1.57 2.23 -0.65
C THR A 97 -0.68 1.86 0.53
N LEU A 98 -1.28 1.50 1.67
CA LEU A 98 -0.57 1.04 2.86
C LEU A 98 -0.84 -0.44 3.10
N ALA A 99 0.22 -1.21 3.38
CA ALA A 99 0.14 -2.56 3.91
C ALA A 99 1.10 -2.71 5.10
N ILE A 100 0.75 -3.54 6.08
CA ILE A 100 1.58 -3.85 7.23
C ILE A 100 1.72 -5.37 7.35
N PHE A 101 2.95 -5.82 7.54
CA PHE A 101 3.29 -7.24 7.66
C PHE A 101 3.93 -7.54 9.00
N ASN A 102 3.67 -8.73 9.54
CA ASN A 102 4.39 -9.26 10.69
C ASN A 102 4.89 -10.66 10.32
N GLN A 103 6.20 -10.90 10.43
CA GLN A 103 6.83 -12.17 10.03
C GLN A 103 6.46 -12.62 8.61
N GLY A 104 6.38 -11.66 7.68
CA GLY A 104 6.04 -11.90 6.27
C GLY A 104 4.55 -12.15 5.98
N LYS A 105 3.68 -12.14 7.00
CA LYS A 105 2.22 -12.27 6.82
C LYS A 105 1.56 -10.89 6.85
N SER A 106 0.61 -10.63 5.95
CA SER A 106 -0.18 -9.41 6.02
C SER A 106 -1.03 -9.41 7.29
N VAL A 107 -0.87 -8.37 8.11
CA VAL A 107 -1.63 -8.16 9.35
C VAL A 107 -2.56 -6.95 9.23
N TYR A 108 -2.34 -6.09 8.23
CA TYR A 108 -3.20 -4.96 7.94
C TYR A 108 -3.08 -4.55 6.47
N GLY A 109 -4.21 -4.30 5.81
CA GLY A 109 -4.26 -3.90 4.40
C GLY A 109 -3.99 -5.04 3.40
N PRO A 110 -3.78 -4.73 2.11
CA PRO A 110 -3.57 -3.39 1.56
C PRO A 110 -4.82 -2.50 1.65
N ILE A 111 -4.63 -1.23 1.96
CA ILE A 111 -5.70 -0.21 1.96
C ILE A 111 -5.30 1.01 1.14
N GLU A 112 -6.27 1.61 0.48
CA GLU A 112 -6.13 2.87 -0.24
C GLU A 112 -6.48 4.03 0.69
N ILE A 113 -5.55 4.98 0.81
CA ILE A 113 -5.70 6.18 1.64
C ILE A 113 -5.70 7.37 0.68
N LYS A 114 -6.84 8.07 0.63
CA LYS A 114 -6.94 9.31 -0.14
C LYS A 114 -6.05 10.37 0.48
N THR A 115 -5.29 11.06 -0.35
CA THR A 115 -4.36 12.11 0.05
C THR A 115 -4.64 13.38 -0.73
N GLU A 116 -4.27 14.50 -0.11
CA GLU A 116 -4.10 15.79 -0.77
C GLU A 116 -2.63 16.20 -0.62
N ASP A 117 -2.21 17.21 -1.39
CA ASP A 117 -0.88 17.80 -1.22
C ASP A 117 -0.69 18.31 0.21
N GLY A 118 0.26 17.72 0.93
CA GLY A 118 0.53 18.05 2.33
C GLY A 118 0.51 16.84 3.26
N PRO A 119 0.21 17.05 4.56
CA PRO A 119 0.20 15.98 5.55
C PRO A 119 -1.03 15.08 5.38
N TRP A 120 -0.85 13.79 5.58
CA TRP A 120 -1.95 12.82 5.70
C TRP A 120 -1.78 12.00 6.99
N SER A 121 -2.88 11.42 7.47
CA SER A 121 -2.83 10.50 8.60
C SER A 121 -3.84 9.37 8.44
N HIS A 122 -3.51 8.21 8.98
CA HIS A 122 -4.36 7.04 8.94
C HIS A 122 -4.36 6.31 10.28
N GLN A 123 -5.55 5.93 10.76
CA GLN A 123 -5.70 5.15 11.99
C GLN A 123 -5.76 3.66 11.64
N VAL A 124 -4.80 2.88 12.11
CA VAL A 124 -4.90 1.42 12.03
C VAL A 124 -6.02 0.98 12.97
N THR A 125 -6.99 0.26 12.42
CA THR A 125 -8.21 -0.17 13.13
C THR A 125 -8.09 -1.55 13.78
N THR A 126 -7.08 -2.33 13.37
CA THR A 126 -6.81 -3.67 13.90
C THR A 126 -5.56 -3.60 14.77
N ALA A 127 -5.60 -4.18 15.96
CA ALA A 127 -4.41 -4.28 16.80
C ALA A 127 -3.31 -5.05 16.05
N LEU A 128 -2.14 -4.43 15.91
CA LEU A 128 -0.97 -5.05 15.28
C LEU A 128 -0.37 -6.08 16.25
N PRO A 129 0.05 -7.26 15.74
CA PRO A 129 0.71 -8.25 16.58
C PRO A 129 2.04 -7.73 17.14
N LEU A 130 2.51 -8.42 18.17
CA LEU A 130 3.83 -8.20 18.71
C LEU A 130 4.97 -8.37 17.71
N GLY A 131 6.10 -7.77 18.08
CA GLY A 131 7.37 -7.95 17.40
C GLY A 131 7.52 -6.96 16.26
N GLU A 132 8.35 -7.30 15.29
CA GLU A 132 8.64 -6.40 14.18
C GLU A 132 7.48 -6.36 13.19
N ASN A 133 6.84 -5.18 13.12
CA ASN A 133 5.84 -4.88 12.11
C ASN A 133 6.48 -4.06 10.99
N GLU A 134 6.40 -4.58 9.78
CA GLU A 134 6.91 -3.97 8.58
C GLU A 134 5.83 -3.14 7.91
N PHE A 135 6.06 -1.83 7.81
CA PHE A 135 5.18 -0.87 7.17
C PHE A 135 5.64 -0.67 5.73
N VAL A 136 4.71 -0.85 4.79
CA VAL A 136 4.98 -0.78 3.36
C VAL A 136 4.04 0.21 2.71
N LEU A 137 4.61 1.25 2.11
CA LEU A 137 3.87 2.29 1.39
C LEU A 137 4.11 2.12 -0.11
N TYR A 138 3.03 2.02 -0.88
CA TYR A 138 3.05 2.03 -2.33
C TYR A 138 2.42 3.30 -2.88
N LEU A 139 2.89 3.69 -4.06
CA LEU A 139 2.33 4.77 -4.86
C LEU A 139 2.16 4.24 -6.28
N ASN A 140 0.92 4.23 -6.79
CA ASN A 140 0.59 3.68 -8.11
C ASN A 140 1.12 2.24 -8.32
N GLY A 141 1.06 1.41 -7.27
CA GLY A 141 1.54 0.02 -7.29
C GLY A 141 3.06 -0.15 -7.12
N PHE A 142 3.84 0.93 -7.06
CA PHE A 142 5.30 0.85 -6.85
C PHE A 142 5.65 1.07 -5.38
N LEU A 143 6.56 0.25 -4.86
CA LEU A 143 7.10 0.42 -3.51
C LEU A 143 7.80 1.78 -3.39
N ARG A 144 7.37 2.59 -2.42
CA ARG A 144 8.00 3.89 -2.10
C ARG A 144 8.81 3.85 -0.83
N GLN A 145 8.26 3.21 0.20
CA GLN A 145 8.91 3.16 1.51
C GLN A 145 8.61 1.84 2.19
N LYS A 146 9.63 1.32 2.88
CA LYS A 146 9.53 0.11 3.70
C LYS A 146 10.44 0.27 4.92
N PHE A 147 9.91 0.03 6.11
CA PHE A 147 10.67 -0.01 7.35
C PHE A 147 9.94 -0.86 8.38
N ALA A 148 10.69 -1.39 9.36
CA ALA A 148 10.15 -2.15 10.46
C ALA A 148 10.17 -1.33 11.76
N LEU A 149 9.12 -1.47 12.57
CA LEU A 149 9.12 -0.97 13.94
C LEU A 149 8.83 -2.12 14.90
N PRO A 150 9.59 -2.23 16.01
CA PRO A 150 9.24 -3.17 17.05
C PRO A 150 8.01 -2.67 17.79
N PHE A 151 7.02 -3.53 17.91
CA PHE A 151 5.90 -3.34 18.83
C PHE A 151 6.15 -4.22 20.02
N GLU A 152 6.55 -3.57 21.11
CA GLU A 152 6.74 -4.19 22.41
C GLU A 152 5.53 -3.88 23.29
N PHE A 153 5.19 -4.81 24.17
CA PHE A 153 4.23 -4.50 25.22
C PHE A 153 4.84 -3.51 26.19
N THR A 154 4.05 -2.53 26.62
CA THR A 154 4.23 -1.99 27.97
C THR A 154 3.27 -2.75 28.85
N VAL A 155 3.76 -3.63 29.73
CA VAL A 155 2.91 -4.15 30.81
C VAL A 155 2.62 -2.94 31.70
N ALA A 156 1.43 -2.37 31.54
CA ALA A 156 0.99 -1.24 32.33
C ALA A 156 0.66 -1.74 33.74
N GLU A 157 1.70 -1.81 34.57
CA GLU A 157 1.65 -2.02 36.02
C GLU A 157 1.10 -3.39 36.48
N LEU A 158 2.02 -4.24 36.96
CA LEU A 158 1.66 -5.26 37.93
C LEU A 158 1.50 -4.56 39.28
N LYS A 159 0.28 -4.48 39.81
CA LYS A 159 0.03 -4.02 41.19
C LYS A 159 -0.25 -5.25 42.04
N VAL A 160 0.74 -5.61 42.87
CA VAL A 160 0.56 -6.59 43.94
C VAL A 160 0.03 -5.83 45.15
N ASP A 161 -1.22 -6.08 45.55
CA ASP A 161 -1.70 -5.67 46.86
C ASP A 161 -1.21 -6.70 47.91
N LEU A 162 -0.82 -6.22 49.08
CA LEU A 162 -0.36 -7.01 50.22
C LEU A 162 -1.47 -7.90 50.85
N ASN A 163 -2.70 -7.83 50.34
CA ASN A 163 -3.86 -8.61 50.80
C ASN A 163 -4.15 -9.88 49.98
N GLY A 164 -3.16 -10.46 49.28
CA GLY A 164 -3.36 -11.68 48.48
C GLY A 164 -4.12 -11.45 47.17
N LYS A 165 -4.19 -10.20 46.72
CA LYS A 165 -4.81 -9.82 45.43
C LYS A 165 -3.75 -9.27 44.49
N THR A 166 -3.53 -9.97 43.39
CA THR A 166 -2.64 -9.51 42.31
C THR A 166 -3.49 -8.99 41.17
N VAL A 167 -3.25 -7.75 40.73
CA VAL A 167 -3.94 -7.18 39.57
C VAL A 167 -2.97 -7.15 38.39
N LEU A 168 -3.34 -7.87 37.33
CA LEU A 168 -2.69 -7.78 36.02
C LEU A 168 -3.53 -6.85 35.15
N SER A 169 -3.08 -5.60 34.99
CA SER A 169 -3.69 -4.66 34.06
C SER A 169 -2.94 -4.71 32.72
N VAL A 170 -3.69 -4.94 31.65
CA VAL A 170 -3.20 -4.88 30.28
C VAL A 170 -4.03 -3.87 29.50
N ALA A 171 -3.34 -3.01 28.76
CA ALA A 171 -3.96 -2.03 27.88
C ALA A 171 -3.36 -2.18 26.47
N ASP A 172 -4.01 -1.54 25.49
CA ASP A 172 -3.50 -1.45 24.12
C ASP A 172 -3.24 -2.81 23.45
N ILE A 173 -4.07 -3.83 23.73
CA ILE A 173 -4.08 -5.13 23.04
C ILE A 173 -5.53 -5.56 22.77
N SER A 174 -5.77 -6.61 21.98
CA SER A 174 -7.12 -7.17 21.86
C SER A 174 -7.58 -7.85 23.15
N GLU A 175 -8.89 -7.94 23.38
CA GLU A 175 -9.43 -8.65 24.55
C GLU A 175 -9.02 -10.14 24.57
N GLN A 176 -8.97 -10.78 23.40
CA GLN A 176 -8.55 -12.18 23.27
C GLN A 176 -7.08 -12.37 23.70
N GLU A 177 -6.20 -11.45 23.33
CA GLU A 177 -4.80 -11.46 23.77
C GLU A 177 -4.66 -11.14 25.25
N ALA A 178 -5.48 -10.21 25.77
CA ALA A 178 -5.56 -9.94 27.20
C ALA A 178 -5.92 -11.20 28.00
N ARG A 179 -6.88 -11.98 27.51
CA ARG A 179 -7.26 -13.28 28.08
C ARG A 179 -6.12 -14.29 28.03
N ALA A 180 -5.43 -14.43 26.89
CA ALA A 180 -4.29 -15.34 26.76
C ALA A 180 -3.17 -15.00 27.75
N LYS A 181 -2.89 -13.72 27.96
CA LYS A 181 -1.89 -13.26 28.95
C LYS A 181 -2.29 -13.54 30.39
N CYS A 182 -3.56 -13.34 30.72
CA CYS A 182 -4.08 -13.69 32.03
C CYS A 182 -3.87 -15.18 32.34
N VAL A 183 -4.16 -16.06 31.36
CA VAL A 183 -3.93 -17.50 31.48
C VAL A 183 -2.43 -17.82 31.65
N GLN A 184 -1.56 -17.15 30.91
CA GLN A 184 -0.11 -17.32 31.05
C GLN A 184 0.38 -16.89 32.43
N ALA A 185 -0.06 -15.73 32.94
CA ALA A 185 0.33 -15.24 34.26
C ALA A 185 -0.14 -16.19 35.38
N TYR A 186 -1.31 -16.81 35.20
CA TYR A 186 -1.81 -17.85 36.11
C TYR A 186 -1.01 -19.17 36.01
N GLY A 187 -0.45 -19.48 34.85
CA GLY A 187 0.43 -20.63 34.64
C GLY A 187 1.84 -20.44 35.23
N ASP A 188 2.39 -19.24 35.13
CA ASP A 188 3.77 -18.91 35.55
C ASP A 188 3.81 -18.08 36.84
N THR A 189 3.21 -18.59 37.89
CA THR A 189 3.01 -17.80 39.11
C THR A 189 4.28 -17.44 39.85
N ALA A 190 5.37 -18.16 39.61
CA ALA A 190 6.69 -17.82 40.16
C ALA A 190 7.23 -16.51 39.55
N GLN A 191 7.03 -16.30 38.24
CA GLN A 191 7.42 -15.07 37.56
C GLN A 191 6.63 -13.86 38.08
N TYR A 192 5.34 -14.06 38.40
CA TYR A 192 4.42 -12.99 38.80
C TYR A 192 4.21 -12.86 40.32
N GLY A 193 4.92 -13.65 41.12
CA GLY A 193 4.84 -13.60 42.59
C GLY A 193 3.49 -14.04 43.19
N ILE A 194 2.66 -14.76 42.41
CA ILE A 194 1.33 -15.22 42.81
C ILE A 194 1.47 -16.50 43.65
N LYS A 195 0.91 -16.51 44.86
CA LYS A 195 0.96 -17.63 45.80
C LYS A 195 -0.33 -18.44 45.77
N ALA A 196 -0.30 -19.64 46.34
CA ALA A 196 -1.52 -20.42 46.57
C ALA A 196 -2.42 -19.68 47.56
N GLY A 197 -3.71 -19.55 47.23
CA GLY A 197 -4.69 -18.73 47.94
C GLY A 197 -4.77 -17.29 47.44
N ASP A 198 -3.90 -16.85 46.53
CA ASP A 198 -4.00 -15.52 45.94
C ASP A 198 -5.08 -15.48 44.85
N THR A 199 -5.71 -14.32 44.71
CA THR A 199 -6.64 -14.01 43.62
C THR A 199 -5.93 -13.17 42.56
N LEU A 200 -5.94 -13.66 41.31
CA LEU A 200 -5.48 -12.90 40.14
C LEU A 200 -6.68 -12.22 39.47
N GLU A 201 -6.69 -10.89 39.50
CA GLU A 201 -7.66 -10.07 38.77
C GLU A 201 -7.03 -9.56 37.48
N CYS A 202 -7.63 -9.90 36.34
CA CYS A 202 -7.14 -9.48 35.04
C CYS A 202 -8.04 -8.38 34.48
N GLN A 203 -7.41 -7.24 34.19
CA GLN A 203 -8.07 -6.04 33.67
C GLN A 203 -7.61 -5.77 32.23
N TRP A 204 -8.56 -5.44 31.37
CA TRP A 204 -8.32 -4.99 30.00
C TRP A 204 -8.88 -3.59 29.83
N ASN A 205 -8.02 -2.62 29.50
CA ASN A 205 -8.40 -1.20 29.41
C ASN A 205 -9.14 -0.69 30.68
N GLY A 206 -8.70 -1.15 31.86
CA GLY A 206 -9.29 -0.79 33.15
C GLY A 206 -10.59 -1.53 33.51
N VAL A 207 -11.05 -2.47 32.68
CA VAL A 207 -12.24 -3.29 32.93
C VAL A 207 -11.82 -4.70 33.33
N VAL A 208 -12.29 -5.18 34.48
CA VAL A 208 -12.09 -6.56 34.91
C VAL A 208 -12.84 -7.50 33.98
N PHE A 209 -12.11 -8.41 33.31
CA PHE A 209 -12.73 -9.38 32.40
C PHE A 209 -12.66 -10.82 32.92
N THR A 210 -11.81 -11.09 33.92
CA THR A 210 -11.80 -12.37 34.63
C THR A 210 -11.11 -12.23 35.99
N THR A 211 -11.47 -13.13 36.89
CA THR A 211 -10.84 -13.31 38.18
C THR A 211 -10.57 -14.79 38.36
N VAL A 212 -9.36 -15.14 38.79
CA VAL A 212 -8.94 -16.53 38.95
C VAL A 212 -8.36 -16.71 40.35
N GLU A 213 -8.87 -17.69 41.08
CA GLU A 213 -8.33 -18.10 42.37
C GLU A 213 -7.33 -19.24 42.16
N LYS A 214 -6.19 -19.19 42.86
CA LYS A 214 -5.17 -20.24 42.79
C LYS A 214 -5.12 -21.10 44.04
#